data_AF-A0A8C3FKQ9-F1
#
_entry.id   AF-A0A8C3FKQ9-F1
#
_cell.length_a   1.000
_cell.length_b   1.000
_cell.length_c   1.000
_cell.angle_alpha   90.00
_cell.angle_beta   90.00
_cell.angle_gamma   90.00
#
_symmetry.space_group_name_H-M   'P 1'
#
loop_
_entity.id
_entity.type
_entity.pdbx_description
1 polymer ?
#
loop_
_entity_poly.entity_id
_entity_poly.type
_entity_poly.pdbx_seq_one_letter_code
_entity_poly.pdbx_strand_id
1 'polypeptide(L)'
;MLQDLFYLTLLHPIRSPRLKIYPKLYLQETFKPLVNISPDASLFDAVYSLIKNKIHRLPVIDPVSGNALYILTHKRILKFLQLFVSSLKFTLTN
;
A
#
# COMPACT_ATOMS: atom_id res chain seq x y z
N MET A 1 8.07 -6.88 57.48
CA MET A 1 7.93 -8.36 57.42
C MET A 1 6.69 -8.85 56.66
N LEU A 2 5.52 -8.20 56.74
CA LEU A 2 4.36 -8.51 55.86
C LEU A 2 3.86 -7.32 55.02
N GLN A 3 4.51 -6.14 55.12
CA GLN A 3 4.23 -4.97 54.28
C GLN A 3 5.17 -4.84 53.08
N ASP A 4 6.28 -5.58 53.05
CA ASP A 4 7.27 -5.52 51.96
C ASP A 4 6.89 -6.36 50.73
N LEU A 5 6.04 -7.39 50.91
CA LEU A 5 5.57 -8.24 49.81
C LEU A 5 4.42 -7.61 48.99
N PHE A 6 3.73 -6.61 49.55
CA PHE A 6 2.66 -5.91 48.82
C PHE A 6 3.23 -4.96 47.76
N TYR A 7 4.38 -4.33 48.03
CA TYR A 7 5.02 -3.41 47.08
C TYR A 7 5.62 -4.13 45.86
N LEU A 8 6.10 -5.37 46.03
CA LEU A 8 6.66 -6.18 44.94
C LEU A 8 5.61 -6.73 43.97
N THR A 9 4.34 -6.77 44.36
CA THR A 9 3.25 -7.26 43.49
C THR A 9 2.71 -6.15 42.57
N LEU A 10 2.90 -4.88 42.93
CA LEU A 10 2.43 -3.73 42.15
C LEU A 10 3.45 -3.20 41.13
N LEU A 11 4.71 -3.67 41.13
CA LEU A 11 5.81 -3.07 40.34
C LEU A 11 6.48 -3.93 39.26
N HIS A 12 6.08 -5.17 39.01
CA HIS A 12 6.70 -5.96 37.92
C HIS A 12 5.83 -6.46 36.75
N PRO A 13 4.60 -5.98 36.48
CA PRO A 13 3.97 -6.12 35.17
C PRO A 13 4.32 -4.96 34.22
N ILE A 14 5.47 -4.29 34.39
CA ILE A 14 5.83 -3.10 33.59
C ILE A 14 7.30 -3.17 33.13
N ARG A 15 7.64 -4.21 32.37
CA ARG A 15 8.79 -4.11 31.44
C ARG A 15 8.59 -4.96 30.20
N SER A 16 7.51 -4.66 29.48
CA SER A 16 7.36 -5.06 28.08
C SER A 16 7.55 -3.86 27.16
N PRO A 17 8.78 -3.50 26.76
CA PRO A 17 9.01 -2.83 25.50
C PRO A 17 9.44 -3.85 24.43
N ARG A 18 8.81 -5.04 24.40
CA ARG A 18 8.98 -6.05 23.34
C ARG A 18 8.05 -5.78 22.15
N LEU A 19 7.89 -4.51 21.73
CA LEU A 19 7.08 -4.13 20.56
C LEU A 19 7.73 -3.07 19.66
N LYS A 20 9.06 -2.87 19.75
CA LYS A 20 9.77 -1.92 18.85
C LYS A 20 10.82 -2.53 17.93
N ILE A 21 11.06 -3.84 18.00
CA ILE A 21 12.15 -4.50 17.27
C ILE A 21 11.66 -5.20 15.98
N TYR A 22 10.38 -5.52 15.89
CA TYR A 22 9.84 -6.28 14.76
C TYR A 22 9.68 -5.53 13.42
N PRO A 23 9.60 -4.19 13.30
CA PRO A 23 9.55 -3.58 11.97
C PRO A 23 10.88 -3.68 11.21
N LYS A 24 12.01 -3.79 11.92
CA LYS A 24 13.33 -3.63 11.31
C LYS A 24 13.88 -4.92 10.69
N LEU A 25 13.56 -6.08 11.25
CA LEU A 25 14.06 -7.36 10.75
C LEU A 25 13.31 -7.86 9.50
N TYR A 26 11.99 -7.66 9.39
CA TYR A 26 11.23 -8.08 8.20
C TYR A 26 11.44 -7.18 6.97
N LEU A 27 11.89 -5.94 7.18
CA LEU A 27 12.09 -4.99 6.07
C LEU A 27 13.35 -5.28 5.24
N GLN A 28 14.32 -6.02 5.75
CA GLN A 28 15.63 -6.16 5.09
C GLN A 28 15.64 -7.18 3.95
N GLU A 29 14.77 -8.19 3.97
CA GLU A 29 14.83 -9.29 2.97
C GLU A 29 13.99 -9.05 1.70
N THR A 30 13.20 -7.97 1.63
CA THR A 30 12.29 -7.74 0.50
C THR A 30 12.30 -6.29 0.01
N PHE A 31 13.48 -5.68 -0.17
CA PHE A 31 13.60 -4.44 -0.94
C PHE A 31 13.45 -4.72 -2.44
N LYS A 32 12.24 -5.12 -2.86
CA LYS A 32 11.81 -4.90 -4.24
C LYS A 32 11.43 -3.41 -4.29
N PRO A 33 12.15 -2.57 -5.05
CA PRO A 33 11.88 -1.13 -5.06
C PRO A 33 10.41 -0.89 -5.36
N LEU A 34 9.74 -0.11 -4.49
CA LEU A 34 8.32 0.20 -4.64
C LEU A 34 8.14 1.03 -5.90
N VAL A 35 7.63 0.37 -6.95
CA VAL A 35 7.31 1.05 -8.20
C VAL A 35 6.07 1.89 -7.97
N ASN A 36 6.19 3.18 -8.23
CA ASN A 36 5.13 4.17 -8.17
C ASN A 36 5.01 4.85 -9.53
N ILE A 37 3.88 5.55 -9.73
CA ILE A 37 3.64 6.31 -10.94
C ILE A 37 3.09 7.69 -10.60
N SER A 38 3.48 8.71 -11.38
CA SER A 38 2.92 10.05 -11.29
C SER A 38 1.45 10.05 -11.74
N PRO A 39 0.57 10.88 -11.15
CA PRO A 39 -0.78 11.08 -11.66
C PRO A 39 -0.83 11.59 -13.11
N ASP A 40 0.21 12.27 -13.57
CA ASP A 40 0.28 12.82 -14.94
C ASP A 40 0.69 11.79 -16.00
N ALA A 41 1.07 10.58 -15.58
CA ALA A 41 1.51 9.53 -16.50
C ALA A 41 0.32 8.86 -17.22
N SER A 42 0.59 8.26 -18.38
CA SER A 42 -0.46 7.60 -19.15
C SER A 42 -0.96 6.31 -18.48
N LEU A 43 -2.22 5.94 -18.75
CA LEU A 43 -2.77 4.67 -18.30
C LEU A 43 -1.99 3.47 -18.87
N PHE A 44 -1.42 3.63 -20.07
CA PHE A 44 -0.57 2.61 -20.69
C PHE A 44 0.69 2.35 -19.85
N ASP A 45 1.38 3.42 -19.42
CA ASP A 45 2.58 3.31 -18.58
C ASP A 45 2.26 2.67 -17.22
N ALA A 46 1.07 2.95 -16.68
CA ALA A 46 0.57 2.33 -15.46
C ALA A 46 0.39 0.80 -15.65
N VAL A 47 -0.27 0.38 -16.73
CA VAL A 47 -0.49 -1.04 -17.04
C VAL A 47 0.84 -1.74 -17.34
N TYR A 48 1.70 -1.11 -18.13
CA TYR A 48 3.02 -1.64 -18.44
C TYR A 48 3.85 -1.85 -17.16
N SER A 49 3.81 -0.90 -16.22
CA SER A 49 4.51 -1.01 -14.93
C SER A 49 3.95 -2.13 -14.05
N LEU A 50 2.63 -2.36 -14.05
CA LEU A 50 2.00 -3.49 -13.35
C LEU A 50 2.51 -4.84 -13.88
N ILE A 51 2.58 -4.99 -15.20
CA ILE A 51 3.01 -6.23 -15.88
C ILE A 51 4.52 -6.45 -15.70
N LYS A 52 5.34 -5.43 -15.99
CA LYS A 52 6.81 -5.50 -15.93
C LYS A 52 7.31 -5.90 -14.55
N ASN A 53 6.72 -5.33 -13.50
CA ASN A 53 7.15 -5.57 -12.12
C ASN A 53 6.44 -6.75 -11.45
N LYS A 54 5.46 -7.37 -12.15
CA LYS A 54 4.59 -8.44 -11.64
C LYS A 54 3.88 -8.04 -10.34
N ILE A 55 3.39 -6.79 -10.27
CA ILE A 55 2.72 -6.25 -9.08
C ILE A 55 1.24 -6.04 -9.38
N HIS A 56 0.37 -6.41 -8.45
CA HIS A 56 -1.07 -6.26 -8.64
C HIS A 56 -1.62 -4.88 -8.25
N ARG A 57 -0.81 -4.12 -7.52
CA ARG A 57 -1.15 -2.83 -6.93
C ARG A 57 -0.05 -1.85 -7.29
N LEU A 58 -0.41 -0.75 -7.94
CA LEU A 58 0.48 0.33 -8.31
C LEU A 58 -0.01 1.62 -7.61
N PRO A 59 0.73 2.15 -6.64
CA PRO A 59 0.37 3.43 -6.03
C PRO A 59 0.62 4.57 -7.02
N VAL A 60 -0.34 5.50 -7.10
CA VAL A 60 -0.17 6.78 -7.77
C VAL A 60 0.23 7.80 -6.72
N ILE A 61 1.41 8.37 -6.86
CA ILE A 61 2.00 9.30 -5.91
C ILE A 61 2.20 10.63 -6.62
N ASP A 62 1.75 11.72 -6.00
CA ASP A 62 2.04 13.07 -6.48
C ASP A 62 3.54 13.35 -6.30
N PRO A 63 4.30 13.65 -7.36
CA PRO A 63 5.73 13.96 -7.26
C PRO A 63 6.02 15.25 -6.46
N VAL A 64 5.06 16.18 -6.38
CA VAL A 64 5.26 17.47 -5.69
C VAL A 64 5.03 17.34 -4.19
N SER A 65 3.89 16.75 -3.79
CA SER A 65 3.53 16.62 -2.37
C SER A 65 4.04 15.34 -1.71
N GLY A 66 4.45 14.34 -2.50
CA GLY A 66 4.81 13.00 -2.02
C GLY A 66 3.61 12.18 -1.49
N ASN A 67 2.39 12.66 -1.73
CA ASN A 67 1.17 12.04 -1.22
C ASN A 67 0.69 10.92 -2.15
N ALA A 68 0.29 9.79 -1.56
CA ALA A 68 -0.37 8.71 -2.30
C ALA A 68 -1.83 9.10 -2.58
N LEU A 69 -2.11 9.49 -3.83
CA LEU A 69 -3.45 9.82 -4.29
C LEU A 69 -4.28 8.56 -4.57
N TYR A 70 -3.65 7.69 -5.36
CA TYR A 70 -4.22 6.56 -6.09
C TYR A 70 -3.78 5.15 -5.62
N ILE A 71 -4.60 4.10 -5.57
CA ILE A 71 -4.06 2.72 -5.69
C ILE A 71 -4.67 2.04 -6.91
N LEU A 72 -3.91 1.99 -8.00
CA LEU A 72 -4.31 1.31 -9.21
C LEU A 72 -4.17 -0.21 -9.04
N THR A 73 -5.17 -0.95 -9.51
CA THR A 73 -5.15 -2.41 -9.53
C THR A 73 -5.62 -2.90 -10.89
N HIS A 74 -5.16 -4.09 -11.29
CA HIS A 74 -5.60 -4.73 -12.53
C HIS A 74 -7.13 -4.77 -12.65
N LYS A 75 -7.82 -5.13 -11.56
CA LYS A 75 -9.28 -5.22 -11.52
C LYS A 75 -9.97 -3.89 -11.85
N ARG A 76 -9.43 -2.77 -11.34
CA ARG A 76 -10.01 -1.45 -11.59
C ARG A 76 -9.79 -0.99 -13.01
N ILE A 77 -8.60 -1.23 -13.56
CA ILE A 77 -8.29 -0.88 -14.96
C ILE A 77 -9.21 -1.68 -15.91
N LEU A 78 -9.39 -2.97 -15.65
CA LEU A 78 -10.27 -3.80 -16.48
C LEU A 78 -11.74 -3.33 -16.41
N LYS A 79 -12.25 -3.00 -15.21
CA LYS A 79 -13.58 -2.42 -15.05
C LYS A 79 -13.72 -1.08 -15.77
N PHE A 80 -12.70 -0.23 -15.70
CA PHE A 80 -12.68 1.05 -16.40
C PHE A 80 -12.77 0.86 -17.91
N LEU A 81 -11.94 -0.04 -18.47
CA LEU A 81 -11.98 -0.37 -19.91
C LEU A 81 -13.34 -0.94 -20.33
N GLN A 82 -13.92 -1.83 -19.52
CA GLN A 82 -15.25 -2.39 -19.80
C GLN A 82 -16.32 -1.29 -19.88
N LEU A 83 -16.37 -0.40 -18.90
CA LEU A 83 -17.32 0.71 -18.88
C LEU A 83 -17.12 1.66 -20.07
N PHE A 84 -15.86 1.98 -20.39
CA PHE A 84 -15.53 2.87 -21.50
C PHE A 84 -15.96 2.30 -22.85
N VAL A 85 -15.67 1.02 -23.11
CA VAL A 85 -16.09 0.34 -24.35
C VAL A 85 -17.61 0.24 -24.45
N SER A 86 -18.31 -0.09 -23.36
CA SER A 86 -19.78 -0.13 -23.35
C SER A 86 -20.40 1.24 -23.63
N SER A 87 -19.84 2.31 -23.06
CA SER A 87 -20.31 3.68 -23.28
C SER A 87 -20.10 4.14 -24.73
N LEU A 88 -18.96 3.79 -25.34
CA LEU A 88 -18.67 4.13 -26.74
C LEU A 88 -19.60 3.40 -27.71
N LYS A 89 -19.89 2.11 -27.47
CA LYS A 89 -20.84 1.36 -28.29
C LYS A 89 -22.22 2.03 -28.31
N PHE A 90 -22.70 2.49 -27.15
CA PHE A 90 -23.98 3.20 -27.06
C PHE A 90 -24.01 4.49 -27.90
N THR A 91 -22.89 5.19 -28.00
CA THR A 91 -22.80 6.47 -28.73
C THR A 91 -22.72 6.27 -30.25
N LEU A 92 -22.17 5.14 -30.72
CA LEU A 92 -22.04 4.84 -32.15
C LEU A 92 -23.28 4.14 -32.74
N THR A 93 -24.20 3.66 -31.89
CA THR A 93 -25.44 2.98 -32.31
C THR A 93 -26.70 3.85 -32.20
N ASN A 94 -26.58 5.07 -31.67
CA ASN A 94 -27.63 6.10 -31.71
C ASN A 94 -27.27 7.17 -32.74
#